data_AF-A0A4Y2I2H9-F1
#
_entry.id   AF-A0A4Y2I2H9-F1
#
_cell.length_a   1.000
_cell.length_b   1.000
_cell.length_c   1.000
_cell.angle_alpha   90.00
_cell.angle_beta   90.00
_cell.angle_gamma   90.00
#
_symmetry.space_group_name_H-M   'P 1'
#
loop_
_entity.id
_entity.type
_entity.pdbx_description
1 polymer ?
#
loop_
_entity_poly.entity_id
_entity_poly.type
_entity_poly.pdbx_seq_one_letter_code
_entity_poly.pdbx_strand_id
1 'polypeptide(L)'
;MMVCAAFGFNSQVGLAFLDDRQNSPNYIETLENHLMPFAENILGRNWEYQHGDASIHTSNATKNYLNSKNVTVLEWPPMSPELNPIGNVWVIMSRKVYENGGQFYSVNALKTAIESSW
;
A
#
# COMPACT_ATOMS: atom_id res chain seq x y z
N MET A 1 9.51 -1.33 -11.38
CA MET A 1 8.29 -1.94 -10.80
C MET A 1 8.04 -1.30 -9.46
N MET A 2 6.81 -0.87 -9.20
CA MET A 2 6.40 -0.37 -7.90
C MET A 2 5.37 -1.32 -7.29
N VAL A 3 5.35 -1.42 -5.96
CA VAL A 3 4.40 -2.27 -5.25
C VAL A 3 3.69 -1.42 -4.21
N CYS A 4 2.36 -1.47 -4.19
CA CYS A 4 1.55 -0.89 -3.13
C CYS A 4 0.99 -2.01 -2.26
N ALA A 5 0.93 -1.75 -0.96
CA ALA A 5 0.43 -2.68 0.04
C ALA A 5 -0.32 -1.92 1.11
N ALA A 6 -1.28 -2.60 1.74
CA ALA A 6 -1.99 -2.13 2.92
C ALA A 6 -2.14 -3.29 3.91
N PHE A 7 -2.14 -2.98 5.19
CA PHE A 7 -2.29 -3.96 6.25
C PHE A 7 -3.00 -3.35 7.45
N GLY A 8 -3.61 -4.21 8.27
CA GLY A 8 -4.18 -3.89 9.57
C GLY A 8 -3.48 -4.66 10.67
N PHE A 9 -4.01 -4.57 11.90
CA PHE A 9 -3.37 -5.14 13.09
C PHE A 9 -3.05 -6.65 12.97
N ASN A 10 -3.94 -7.44 12.38
CA ASN A 10 -3.81 -8.91 12.28
C ASN A 10 -4.01 -9.42 10.85
N SER A 11 -3.80 -8.58 9.86
CA SER A 11 -4.28 -8.86 8.53
C SER A 11 -3.61 -8.01 7.47
N GLN A 12 -3.58 -8.53 6.26
CA GLN A 12 -2.97 -7.86 5.12
C GLN A 12 -3.88 -7.92 3.92
N VAL A 13 -3.80 -6.88 3.11
CA VAL A 13 -4.49 -6.76 1.83
C VAL A 13 -3.59 -7.29 0.72
N GLY A 14 -4.17 -7.79 -0.36
CA GLY A 14 -3.40 -8.23 -1.52
C GLY A 14 -2.49 -7.12 -2.07
N LEU A 15 -1.27 -7.49 -2.46
CA LEU A 15 -0.32 -6.56 -3.08
C LEU A 15 -0.85 -6.06 -4.43
N ALA A 16 -0.60 -4.78 -4.72
CA ALA A 16 -0.82 -4.20 -6.04
C ALA A 16 0.53 -3.98 -6.72
N PHE A 17 0.79 -4.70 -7.82
CA PHE A 17 1.95 -4.46 -8.66
C PHE A 17 1.61 -3.39 -9.68
N LEU A 18 2.31 -2.26 -9.58
CA LEU A 18 2.05 -1.07 -10.36
C LEU A 18 3.12 -0.89 -11.43
N ASP A 19 2.66 -0.73 -12.65
CA ASP A 19 3.49 -0.45 -13.81
C ASP A 19 3.58 1.06 -14.02
N ASP A 20 4.76 1.52 -14.45
CA ASP A 20 5.04 2.92 -14.77
C ASP A 20 4.83 3.94 -13.63
N ARG A 21 4.92 5.22 -14.01
CA ARG A 21 4.77 6.35 -13.11
C ARG A 21 3.31 6.54 -12.74
N GLN A 22 3.02 6.52 -11.44
CA GLN A 22 1.67 6.69 -10.92
C GLN A 22 1.21 8.15 -10.90
N ASN A 23 -0.09 8.33 -11.06
CA ASN A 23 -0.84 9.57 -10.87
C ASN A 23 -2.03 9.32 -9.91
N SER A 24 -2.80 10.36 -9.59
CA SER A 24 -3.93 10.22 -8.66
C SER A 24 -5.04 9.29 -9.17
N PRO A 25 -5.47 9.33 -10.44
CA PRO A 25 -6.38 8.33 -11.00
C PRO A 25 -5.91 6.87 -10.81
N ASN A 26 -4.64 6.57 -11.10
CA ASN A 26 -4.11 5.21 -10.90
C ASN A 26 -4.09 4.81 -9.42
N TYR A 27 -3.79 5.76 -8.53
CA TYR A 27 -3.86 5.51 -7.09
C TYR A 27 -5.29 5.25 -6.62
N ILE A 28 -6.28 5.99 -7.12
CA ILE A 28 -7.70 5.75 -6.83
C ILE A 28 -8.12 4.36 -7.29
N GLU A 29 -7.75 3.96 -8.50
CA GLU A 29 -8.00 2.61 -9.02
C GLU A 29 -7.35 1.53 -8.14
N THR A 30 -6.12 1.78 -7.67
CA THR A 30 -5.44 0.87 -6.74
C THR A 30 -6.24 0.72 -5.44
N LEU A 31 -6.74 1.83 -4.87
CA LEU A 31 -7.58 1.78 -3.68
C LEU A 31 -8.89 1.01 -3.95
N GLU A 32 -9.55 1.27 -5.07
CA GLU A 32 -10.81 0.64 -5.44
C GLU A 32 -10.69 -0.87 -5.63
N ASN A 33 -9.61 -1.32 -6.28
CA ASN A 33 -9.45 -2.72 -6.63
C ASN A 33 -8.77 -3.53 -5.53
N HIS A 34 -7.88 -2.91 -4.74
CA HIS A 34 -7.09 -3.63 -3.75
C HIS A 34 -7.51 -3.34 -2.32
N LEU A 35 -7.82 -2.10 -1.93
CA LEU A 35 -8.14 -1.79 -0.53
C LEU A 35 -9.62 -1.97 -0.22
N MET A 36 -10.49 -1.27 -0.95
CA MET A 36 -11.92 -1.16 -0.65
C MET A 36 -12.65 -2.52 -0.54
N PRO A 37 -12.39 -3.54 -1.38
CA PRO A 37 -13.12 -4.80 -1.32
C PRO A 37 -12.87 -5.59 -0.02
N PHE A 38 -11.77 -5.28 0.68
CA PHE A 38 -11.34 -6.03 1.86
C PHE A 38 -11.39 -5.21 3.14
N ALA A 39 -11.37 -3.88 3.05
CA ALA A 39 -11.18 -3.00 4.19
C ALA A 39 -12.17 -3.26 5.35
N GLU A 40 -13.48 -3.36 5.09
CA GLU A 40 -14.46 -3.62 6.15
C GLU A 40 -14.32 -5.01 6.78
N ASN A 41 -14.06 -6.03 5.96
CA ASN A 41 -13.91 -7.41 6.43
C ASN A 41 -12.65 -7.60 7.27
N ILE A 42 -11.60 -6.86 6.91
CA ILE A 42 -10.26 -7.04 7.46
C ILE A 42 -9.98 -6.09 8.63
N LEU A 43 -10.50 -4.87 8.58
CA LEU A 43 -10.19 -3.79 9.53
C LEU A 43 -11.37 -3.52 10.49
N GLY A 44 -12.53 -4.14 10.25
CA GLY A 44 -13.72 -3.98 11.06
C GLY A 44 -14.51 -2.72 10.74
N ARG A 45 -15.50 -2.42 11.59
CA ARG A 45 -16.30 -1.19 11.48
C ARG A 45 -15.49 -0.02 12.04
N ASN A 46 -15.50 1.13 11.34
CA ASN A 46 -14.82 2.37 11.72
C ASN A 46 -13.28 2.32 11.65
N TRP A 47 -12.73 1.62 10.65
CA TRP A 47 -11.31 1.70 10.37
C TRP A 47 -10.92 3.10 9.88
N GLU A 48 -9.69 3.50 10.20
CA GLU A 48 -9.09 4.74 9.69
C GLU A 48 -7.98 4.40 8.71
N TYR A 49 -7.92 5.16 7.62
CA TYR A 49 -6.92 4.97 6.58
C TYR A 49 -5.70 5.84 6.81
N GLN A 50 -4.54 5.21 6.94
CA GLN A 50 -3.26 5.90 6.96
C GLN A 50 -2.56 5.72 5.61
N HIS A 51 -2.11 6.82 5.00
CA HIS A 51 -1.24 6.81 3.82
C HIS A 51 -0.23 7.95 3.88
N GLY A 52 0.85 7.86 3.09
CA GLY A 52 1.90 8.88 3.08
C GLY A 52 1.53 10.15 2.31
N ASP A 53 2.34 11.20 2.46
CA ASP A 53 2.08 12.55 1.91
C ASP A 53 2.45 12.74 0.43
N ALA A 54 2.57 11.65 -0.34
CA ALA A 54 2.86 11.78 -1.77
C ALA A 54 1.82 12.68 -2.45
N SER A 55 2.23 13.51 -3.40
CA SER A 55 1.34 14.49 -4.04
C SER A 55 0.10 13.86 -4.68
N ILE A 56 0.23 12.63 -5.18
CA ILE A 56 -0.90 11.84 -5.70
C ILE A 56 -1.90 11.46 -4.61
N HIS A 57 -1.44 11.12 -3.41
CA HIS A 57 -2.27 10.75 -2.26
C HIS A 57 -3.02 11.95 -1.67
N THR A 58 -2.37 13.11 -1.63
CA THR A 58 -2.91 14.35 -1.05
C THR A 58 -3.65 15.23 -2.06
N SER A 59 -3.75 14.78 -3.31
CA SER A 59 -4.47 15.48 -4.38
C SER A 59 -5.97 15.61 -4.10
N ASN A 60 -6.60 16.65 -4.65
CA ASN A 60 -8.05 16.84 -4.51
C ASN A 60 -8.85 15.66 -5.06
N ALA A 61 -8.40 15.03 -6.15
CA ALA A 61 -9.06 13.86 -6.72
C ALA A 61 -9.12 12.70 -5.71
N THR A 62 -7.99 12.37 -5.09
CA THR A 62 -7.91 11.29 -4.11
C THR A 62 -8.68 11.60 -2.84
N LYS A 63 -8.59 12.85 -2.33
CA LYS A 63 -9.38 13.29 -1.17
C LYS A 63 -10.88 13.18 -1.42
N ASN A 64 -11.35 13.65 -2.58
CA ASN A 64 -12.76 13.57 -2.96
C ASN A 64 -13.24 12.12 -3.10
N TYR A 65 -12.41 11.24 -3.64
CA TYR A 65 -12.72 9.81 -3.73
C TYR A 65 -12.84 9.15 -2.35
N LEU A 66 -11.87 9.36 -1.45
CA LEU A 66 -11.92 8.79 -0.09
C LEU A 66 -13.14 9.30 0.68
N ASN A 67 -13.45 10.59 0.57
CA ASN A 67 -14.65 11.17 1.14
C ASN A 67 -15.94 10.55 0.58
N SER A 68 -16.01 10.28 -0.73
CA SER A 68 -17.21 9.67 -1.35
C SER A 68 -17.42 8.21 -0.93
N LYS A 69 -16.36 7.53 -0.48
CA LYS A 69 -16.41 6.19 0.11
C LYS A 69 -16.60 6.20 1.64
N ASN A 70 -16.81 7.37 2.25
CA ASN A 70 -16.90 7.56 3.71
C ASN A 70 -15.68 7.03 4.48
N VAL A 71 -14.50 7.10 3.88
CA VAL A 71 -13.26 6.66 4.52
C VAL A 71 -12.67 7.80 5.34
N THR A 72 -12.53 7.58 6.65
CA THR A 72 -11.80 8.49 7.53
C THR A 72 -10.30 8.33 7.27
N VAL A 73 -9.64 9.39 6.84
CA VAL A 73 -8.18 9.42 6.67
C VAL A 73 -7.55 9.94 7.96
N LEU A 74 -6.59 9.20 8.51
CA LEU A 74 -5.85 9.61 9.70
C LEU A 74 -5.05 10.88 9.38
N GLU A 75 -5.20 11.92 10.20
CA GLU A 75 -4.39 13.13 10.08
C GLU A 75 -2.93 12.80 10.39
N TRP A 76 -2.05 13.09 9.45
CA TRP A 76 -0.64 12.71 9.52
C TRP A 76 0.26 13.94 9.45
N PRO A 77 1.27 14.06 10.34
CA PRO A 77 2.22 15.15 10.24
C PRO A 77 3.02 15.04 8.93
N PRO A 78 3.14 16.15 8.17
CA PRO A 78 3.89 16.16 6.94
C PRO A 78 5.32 15.66 7.13
N MET A 79 5.85 14.92 6.15
CA MET A 79 7.26 14.49 6.13
C MET A 79 7.68 13.63 7.33
N SER A 80 6.75 12.84 7.89
CA SER A 80 7.04 11.89 8.97
C SER A 80 6.93 10.43 8.50
N PRO A 81 7.80 9.98 7.56
CA PRO A 81 7.77 8.61 7.05
C PRO A 81 8.06 7.55 8.13
N GLU A 82 8.85 7.90 9.15
CA GLU A 82 9.23 7.03 10.27
C GLU A 82 8.05 6.58 11.12
N LEU A 83 6.97 7.36 11.10
CA LEU A 83 5.76 7.02 11.84
C LEU A 83 4.87 6.04 11.05
N ASN A 84 5.11 5.83 9.73
CA ASN A 84 4.28 4.97 8.90
C ASN A 84 4.75 3.51 9.04
N PRO A 85 3.94 2.62 9.65
CA PRO A 85 4.41 1.30 9.98
C PRO A 85 4.64 0.41 8.74
N ILE A 86 4.08 0.74 7.56
CA ILE A 86 4.35 0.01 6.32
C ILE A 86 5.84 0.06 5.94
N GLY A 87 6.56 1.13 6.32
CA GLY A 87 7.99 1.25 6.08
C GLY A 87 8.77 0.12 6.75
N ASN A 88 8.40 -0.25 7.97
CA ASN A 88 9.02 -1.37 8.69
C ASN A 88 8.71 -2.71 8.03
N VAL A 89 7.48 -2.88 7.52
CA VAL A 89 7.11 -4.11 6.81
C VAL A 89 7.92 -4.27 5.53
N TRP A 90 8.13 -3.19 4.76
CA TRP A 90 8.99 -3.23 3.58
C TRP A 90 10.44 -3.62 3.89
N VAL A 91 10.98 -3.18 5.03
CA VAL A 91 12.33 -3.60 5.48
C VAL A 91 12.37 -5.10 5.77
N ILE A 92 11.36 -5.63 6.48
CA ILE A 92 11.27 -7.06 6.79
C ILE A 92 11.13 -7.89 5.50
N MET A 93 10.23 -7.47 4.60
CA MET A 93 10.04 -8.13 3.31
C MET A 93 11.30 -8.13 2.47
N SER A 94 12.00 -7.00 2.37
CA SER A 94 13.24 -6.89 1.60
C SER A 94 14.30 -7.88 2.11
N ARG A 95 14.44 -8.03 3.43
CA ARG A 95 15.36 -9.02 4.02
C ARG A 95 14.98 -10.46 3.68
N LYS A 96 13.68 -10.80 3.68
CA LYS A 96 13.20 -12.14 3.29
C LYS A 96 13.41 -12.41 1.80
N VAL A 97 13.04 -11.46 0.94
CA VAL A 97 13.16 -11.59 -0.53
C VAL A 97 14.61 -11.82 -0.96
N TYR A 98 15.55 -11.15 -0.31
CA TYR A 98 16.99 -11.23 -0.64
C TYR A 98 17.78 -12.12 0.33
N GLU A 99 17.10 -12.96 1.12
CA GLU A 99 17.74 -13.88 2.04
C GLU A 99 18.74 -14.80 1.29
N ASN A 100 19.84 -15.17 1.96
CA ASN A 100 20.91 -15.99 1.38
C ASN A 100 21.56 -15.42 0.09
N GLY A 101 21.43 -14.11 -0.15
CA GLY A 101 21.99 -13.46 -1.34
C GLY A 101 21.19 -13.72 -2.62
N GLY A 102 19.88 -13.94 -2.49
CA GLY A 102 18.99 -14.16 -3.63
C GLY A 102 19.13 -13.10 -4.73
N GLN A 103 19.17 -13.53 -5.99
CA GLN A 103 19.16 -12.66 -7.16
C GLN A 103 18.02 -13.08 -8.09
N PHE A 104 17.39 -12.10 -8.73
CA PHE A 104 16.25 -12.33 -9.62
C PHE A 104 16.59 -11.83 -11.02
N TYR A 105 16.52 -12.74 -12.00
CA TYR A 105 16.84 -12.46 -13.41
C TYR A 105 15.60 -12.16 -14.27
N SER A 106 14.41 -12.13 -13.66
CA SER A 106 13.18 -11.69 -14.30
C SER A 106 12.28 -10.95 -13.33
N VAL A 107 11.49 -10.00 -13.86
CA VAL A 107 10.49 -9.27 -13.08
C VAL A 107 9.46 -10.24 -12.49
N ASN A 108 9.06 -11.27 -13.23
CA ASN A 108 8.11 -12.26 -12.73
C ASN A 108 8.64 -13.05 -11.53
N ALA A 109 9.90 -13.49 -11.58
CA ALA A 109 10.53 -14.18 -10.45
C ALA A 109 10.59 -13.28 -9.21
N LEU A 110 10.88 -11.99 -9.40
CA LEU A 110 10.86 -11.01 -8.32
C LEU A 110 9.44 -10.80 -7.75
N LYS A 111 8.41 -10.68 -8.62
CA LYS A 111 7.00 -10.56 -8.18
C LYS A 111 6.61 -11.75 -7.31
N THR A 112 6.88 -12.97 -7.76
CA THR A 112 6.58 -14.20 -7.01
C THR A 112 7.29 -14.26 -5.66
N ALA A 113 8.55 -13.82 -5.59
CA ALA A 113 9.29 -13.78 -4.32
C ALA A 113 8.72 -12.74 -3.34
N ILE A 114 8.32 -11.57 -3.85
CA ILE A 114 7.65 -10.53 -3.05
C ILE A 114 6.31 -11.04 -2.52
N GLU A 115 5.49 -11.67 -3.37
CA GLU A 115 4.21 -12.27 -2.97
C GLU A 115 4.38 -13.37 -1.93
N SER A 116 5.40 -14.22 -2.06
CA SER A 116 5.66 -15.29 -1.09
C SER A 116 6.17 -14.77 0.25
N SER A 117 6.75 -13.56 0.27
CA SER A 117 7.29 -12.93 1.48
C SER A 117 6.26 -12.10 2.24
N TRP A 118 5.21 -11.66 1.55
CA TRP A 118 4.07 -10.92 2.07
C TRP A 118 3.14 -11.86 2.82
#